data_AF-T1HTH4-F1
#
_entry.id   AF-T1HTH4-F1
#
_cell.length_a   1.000
_cell.length_b   1.000
_cell.length_c   1.000
_cell.angle_alpha   90.00
_cell.angle_beta   90.00
_cell.angle_gamma   90.00
#
_symmetry.space_group_name_H-M   'P 1'
#
loop_
_entity.id
_entity.type
_entity.pdbx_description
1 polymer ?
#
loop_
_entity_poly.entity_id
_entity_poly.type
_entity_poly.pdbx_seq_one_letter_code
_entity_poly.pdbx_strand_id
1 'polypeptide(L)'
;RDVRGFAIKLYTRDGNWDLVGNDIPIFAVRDPLIFFSFTRSQKRNPVTNLKDPNMAWDFFTRRPETVHHVMRVYSDAGTPKSFRYINGFGINTFKLVNAQGNASYCKFHYLTDQGIHNFTNEEAMKIKAENPDYLTEDLYNAIAEKNYPSWTFYIQVMSLAQAEQSGFNPFDATKFWPENEYPLIKVGKFILNENPKNFFALIEQAAFAPSNLVPGIEASPDKILQ
;
A
#
# COMPACT_ATOMS: atom_id res chain seq x y z
N ARG A 1 -15.26 -3.42 2.83
CA ARG A 1 -14.02 -4.19 3.02
C ARG A 1 -13.24 -4.17 1.73
N ASP A 2 -12.03 -3.61 1.74
CA ASP A 2 -11.10 -3.62 0.60
C ASP A 2 -9.71 -3.19 1.09
N VAL A 3 -8.69 -3.37 0.26
CA VAL A 3 -7.39 -2.71 0.44
C VAL A 3 -7.55 -1.20 0.27
N ARG A 4 -6.70 -0.41 0.94
CA ARG A 4 -6.60 1.04 0.72
C ARG A 4 -5.31 1.37 0.00
N GLY A 5 -5.42 2.13 -1.09
CA GLY A 5 -4.28 2.72 -1.75
C GLY A 5 -3.59 3.74 -0.84
N PHE A 6 -2.26 3.74 -0.85
CA PHE A 6 -1.41 4.69 -0.13
C PHE A 6 -0.31 5.18 -1.07
N ALA A 7 -0.64 6.19 -1.89
CA ALA A 7 0.29 6.75 -2.86
C ALA A 7 0.84 8.10 -2.36
N ILE A 8 2.17 8.25 -2.38
CA ILE A 8 2.87 9.50 -2.06
C ILE A 8 3.70 9.94 -3.26
N LYS A 9 3.67 11.24 -3.53
CA LYS A 9 4.56 11.91 -4.46
C LYS A 9 5.44 12.89 -3.69
N LEU A 10 6.75 12.68 -3.73
CA LEU A 10 7.75 13.56 -3.15
C LEU A 10 8.34 14.43 -4.25
N TYR A 11 8.15 15.74 -4.12
CA TYR A 11 8.77 16.74 -5.00
C TYR A 11 10.20 16.99 -4.53
N THR A 12 11.15 16.26 -5.09
CA THR A 12 12.58 16.36 -4.71
C THR A 12 13.34 17.30 -5.64
N ARG A 13 14.60 17.59 -5.31
CA ARG A 13 15.49 18.39 -6.19
C ARG A 13 15.88 17.64 -7.46
N ASP A 14 15.84 16.31 -7.43
CA ASP A 14 16.24 15.43 -8.53
C ASP A 14 15.02 14.93 -9.34
N GLY A 15 13.85 15.51 -9.11
CA GLY A 15 12.58 15.16 -9.77
C GLY A 15 11.53 14.64 -8.80
N ASN A 16 10.41 14.18 -9.36
CA ASN A 16 9.33 13.58 -8.58
C ASN A 16 9.66 12.13 -8.27
N TRP A 17 9.61 11.75 -6.99
CA TRP A 17 9.62 10.35 -6.58
C TRP A 17 8.22 9.93 -6.16
N ASP A 18 7.67 8.92 -6.82
CA ASP A 18 6.39 8.32 -6.44
C ASP A 18 6.62 7.00 -5.72
N LEU A 19 6.07 6.88 -4.52
CA LEU A 19 5.90 5.58 -3.88
C LEU A 19 4.42 5.21 -3.87
N VAL A 20 4.06 4.26 -4.72
CA VAL A 20 2.69 3.83 -4.95
C VAL A 20 2.44 2.53 -4.20
N GLY A 21 1.91 2.66 -2.99
CA GLY A 21 1.73 1.56 -2.06
C GLY A 21 0.27 1.29 -1.69
N ASN A 22 0.10 0.43 -0.68
CA ASN A 22 -1.19 0.14 -0.04
C ASN A 22 -1.07 0.13 1.49
N ASP A 23 -2.19 -0.03 2.18
CA ASP A 23 -2.27 -0.19 3.64
C ASP A 23 -1.91 -1.58 4.17
N ILE A 24 -1.66 -2.54 3.28
CA ILE A 24 -1.18 -3.87 3.62
C ILE A 24 0.24 -4.08 3.08
N PRO A 25 1.15 -4.78 3.80
CA PRO A 25 2.56 -4.90 3.43
C PRO A 25 2.85 -5.91 2.32
N ILE A 26 1.80 -6.46 1.70
CA ILE A 26 1.86 -7.51 0.68
C ILE A 26 0.81 -7.29 -0.39
N PHE A 27 1.02 -7.90 -1.56
CA PHE A 27 0.05 -7.94 -2.64
C PHE A 27 -0.69 -9.28 -2.69
N ALA A 28 -1.78 -9.32 -3.46
CA ALA A 28 -2.60 -10.53 -3.64
C ALA A 28 -1.92 -11.59 -4.50
N VAL A 29 -1.10 -11.15 -5.46
CA VAL A 29 -0.45 -12.00 -6.46
C VAL A 29 1.02 -11.61 -6.58
N ARG A 30 1.83 -12.51 -7.15
CA ARG A 30 3.27 -12.32 -7.38
C ARG A 30 3.66 -12.33 -8.86
N ASP A 31 2.67 -12.37 -9.74
CA ASP A 31 2.85 -12.38 -11.19
C ASP A 31 1.91 -11.35 -11.84
N PRO A 32 2.46 -10.38 -12.61
CA PRO A 32 1.66 -9.31 -13.22
C PRO A 32 0.67 -9.83 -14.26
N LEU A 33 0.92 -10.99 -14.90
CA LEU A 33 -0.02 -11.58 -15.87
C LEU A 33 -1.35 -11.96 -15.21
N ILE A 34 -1.33 -12.25 -13.91
CA ILE A 34 -2.50 -12.64 -13.14
C ILE A 34 -3.23 -11.41 -12.56
N PHE A 35 -2.56 -10.26 -12.45
CA PHE A 35 -3.12 -9.04 -11.85
C PHE A 35 -4.46 -8.65 -12.47
N PHE A 36 -4.58 -8.63 -13.81
CA PHE A 36 -5.83 -8.27 -14.46
C PHE A 36 -6.96 -9.28 -14.17
N SER A 37 -6.64 -10.57 -14.02
CA SER A 37 -7.61 -11.59 -13.63
C SER A 37 -8.06 -11.41 -12.18
N PHE A 38 -7.13 -11.07 -11.28
CA PHE A 38 -7.45 -10.68 -9.90
C PHE A 38 -8.36 -9.45 -9.88
N THR A 39 -7.99 -8.36 -10.56
CA THR A 39 -8.79 -7.13 -10.60
C THR A 39 -10.20 -7.39 -11.13
N ARG A 40 -10.35 -8.22 -12.18
CA ARG A 40 -11.66 -8.59 -12.71
C ARG A 40 -12.48 -9.41 -11.71
N SER A 41 -11.87 -10.38 -11.02
CA SER A 41 -12.59 -11.21 -10.04
C SER A 41 -13.13 -10.41 -8.85
N GLN A 42 -12.47 -9.30 -8.50
CA GLN A 42 -12.91 -8.38 -7.44
C GLN A 42 -13.93 -7.32 -7.93
N LYS A 43 -14.19 -7.20 -9.24
CA LYS A 43 -15.09 -6.19 -9.80
C LYS A 43 -16.51 -6.76 -10.01
N ARG A 44 -17.15 -6.43 -11.12
CA ARG A 44 -18.54 -6.77 -11.42
C ARG A 44 -18.56 -7.92 -12.42
N ASN A 45 -19.50 -8.83 -12.25
CA ASN A 45 -19.78 -9.89 -13.21
C ASN A 45 -20.12 -9.27 -14.58
N PRO A 46 -19.53 -9.74 -15.68
CA PRO A 46 -19.67 -9.10 -16.99
C PRO A 46 -21.08 -9.21 -17.59
N VAL A 47 -21.91 -10.15 -17.12
CA VAL A 47 -23.28 -10.33 -17.60
C VAL A 47 -24.26 -9.51 -16.76
N THR A 48 -24.16 -9.60 -15.43
CA THR A 48 -25.15 -8.96 -14.53
C THR A 48 -24.75 -7.57 -14.07
N ASN A 49 -23.49 -7.17 -14.25
CA ASN A 49 -22.90 -5.96 -13.70
C ASN A 49 -23.02 -5.87 -12.15
N LEU A 50 -23.19 -7.00 -11.46
CA LEU A 50 -23.26 -7.07 -10.00
C LEU A 50 -21.95 -7.58 -9.38
N LYS A 51 -21.73 -7.30 -8.09
CA LYS A 51 -20.68 -8.00 -7.34
C LYS A 51 -21.02 -9.48 -7.23
N ASP A 52 -20.02 -10.34 -7.38
CA ASP A 52 -20.18 -11.79 -7.40
C ASP A 52 -19.17 -12.46 -6.46
N PRO A 53 -19.60 -12.89 -5.26
CA PRO A 53 -18.73 -13.60 -4.33
C PRO A 53 -18.16 -14.89 -4.90
N ASN A 54 -18.88 -15.57 -5.81
CA ASN A 54 -18.37 -16.78 -6.44
C ASN A 54 -17.16 -16.46 -7.31
N MET A 55 -17.20 -15.39 -8.11
CA MET A 55 -16.03 -14.97 -8.91
C MET A 55 -14.80 -14.67 -8.04
N ALA A 56 -15.01 -13.99 -6.91
CA ALA A 56 -13.91 -13.66 -6.00
C ALA A 56 -13.31 -14.92 -5.35
N TRP A 57 -14.15 -15.79 -4.78
CA TRP A 57 -13.70 -17.02 -4.11
C TRP A 57 -13.18 -18.08 -5.08
N ASP A 58 -13.73 -18.17 -6.29
CA ASP A 58 -13.25 -19.04 -7.37
C ASP A 58 -11.79 -18.72 -7.73
N PHE A 59 -11.45 -17.43 -7.79
CA PHE A 59 -10.09 -16.95 -7.99
C PHE A 59 -9.18 -17.28 -6.79
N PHE A 60 -9.60 -16.94 -5.56
CA PHE A 60 -8.78 -17.14 -4.37
C PHE A 60 -8.46 -18.62 -4.10
N THR A 61 -9.47 -19.49 -4.17
CA THR A 61 -9.32 -20.92 -3.83
C THR A 61 -8.48 -21.69 -4.84
N ARG A 62 -8.38 -21.20 -6.09
CA ARG A 62 -7.51 -21.78 -7.13
C ARG A 62 -6.10 -21.20 -7.13
N ARG A 63 -5.81 -20.23 -6.26
CA ARG A 63 -4.55 -19.49 -6.22
C ARG A 63 -4.07 -19.36 -4.78
N PRO A 64 -3.42 -20.41 -4.22
CA PRO A 64 -3.00 -20.43 -2.82
C PRO A 64 -2.06 -19.28 -2.45
N GLU A 65 -1.36 -18.66 -3.41
CA GLU A 65 -0.56 -17.45 -3.18
C GLU A 65 -1.36 -16.27 -2.61
N THR A 66 -2.68 -16.27 -2.81
CA THR A 66 -3.58 -15.20 -2.33
C THR A 66 -3.94 -15.32 -0.86
N VAL A 67 -3.66 -16.46 -0.20
CA VAL A 67 -4.17 -16.75 1.15
C VAL A 67 -3.77 -15.69 2.17
N HIS A 68 -2.54 -15.19 2.09
CA HIS A 68 -2.03 -14.17 3.01
C HIS A 68 -2.76 -12.83 2.81
N HIS A 69 -3.04 -12.46 1.56
CA HIS A 69 -3.84 -11.29 1.23
C HIS A 69 -5.28 -11.43 1.73
N VAL A 70 -5.91 -12.59 1.51
CA VAL A 70 -7.26 -12.87 2.01
C VAL A 70 -7.31 -12.75 3.54
N MET A 71 -6.35 -13.34 4.26
CA MET A 71 -6.28 -13.21 5.72
C MET A 71 -6.17 -11.75 6.17
N ARG A 72 -5.39 -10.92 5.48
CA ARG A 72 -5.28 -9.48 5.78
C ARG A 72 -6.58 -8.73 5.50
N VAL A 73 -7.15 -8.88 4.31
CA VAL A 73 -8.38 -8.17 3.91
C VAL A 73 -9.59 -8.59 4.75
N TYR A 74 -9.69 -9.87 5.16
CA TYR A 74 -10.79 -10.37 5.98
C TYR A 74 -10.56 -10.23 7.50
N SER A 75 -9.38 -9.78 7.93
CA SER A 75 -9.19 -9.24 9.29
C SER A 75 -9.79 -7.85 9.45
N ASP A 76 -9.73 -7.27 10.65
CA ASP A 76 -10.23 -5.91 10.89
C ASP A 76 -9.51 -4.85 10.03
N ALA A 77 -8.27 -5.11 9.59
CA ALA A 77 -7.52 -4.20 8.72
C ALA A 77 -8.25 -3.87 7.39
N GLY A 78 -9.17 -4.73 6.93
CA GLY A 78 -9.94 -4.45 5.70
C GLY A 78 -11.05 -3.41 5.85
N THR A 79 -11.30 -2.91 7.07
CA THR A 79 -12.35 -1.94 7.39
C THR A 79 -11.83 -0.81 8.30
N PRO A 80 -10.85 0.00 7.86
CA PRO A 80 -10.28 1.06 8.69
C PRO A 80 -11.30 2.16 9.02
N LYS A 81 -11.18 2.74 10.23
CA LYS A 81 -12.04 3.86 10.68
C LYS A 81 -11.69 5.20 10.07
N SER A 82 -10.53 5.34 9.43
CA SER A 82 -10.09 6.56 8.75
C SER A 82 -8.87 6.25 7.90
N PHE A 83 -8.65 7.03 6.83
CA PHE A 83 -7.34 7.04 6.14
C PHE A 83 -6.19 7.48 7.06
N ARG A 84 -6.47 8.17 8.17
CA ARG A 84 -5.48 8.61 9.16
C ARG A 84 -5.00 7.47 10.07
N TYR A 85 -5.75 6.37 10.15
CA TYR A 85 -5.50 5.25 11.07
C TYR A 85 -4.92 4.01 10.36
N ILE A 86 -4.48 4.15 9.12
CA ILE A 86 -3.82 3.08 8.38
C ILE A 86 -2.32 3.33 8.28
N ASN A 87 -1.54 2.25 8.30
CA ASN A 87 -0.17 2.30 7.82
C ASN A 87 -0.17 2.39 6.29
N GLY A 88 0.96 2.76 5.71
CA GLY A 88 1.24 2.64 4.29
C GLY A 88 2.48 1.79 4.07
N PHE A 89 2.52 1.05 2.98
CA PHE A 89 3.63 0.17 2.63
C PHE A 89 3.91 0.28 1.14
N GLY A 90 5.19 0.38 0.76
CA GLY A 90 5.60 0.32 -0.64
C GLY A 90 5.34 -1.03 -1.30
N ILE A 91 4.99 -2.06 -0.51
CA ILE A 91 4.73 -3.47 -0.87
C ILE A 91 5.95 -4.15 -1.48
N ASN A 92 6.38 -3.69 -2.65
CA ASN A 92 7.46 -4.26 -3.42
C ASN A 92 8.81 -4.03 -2.73
N THR A 93 9.76 -4.87 -3.09
CA THR A 93 11.16 -4.64 -2.75
C THR A 93 11.75 -3.66 -3.76
N PHE A 94 12.52 -2.70 -3.27
CA PHE A 94 13.29 -1.75 -4.08
C PHE A 94 14.78 -1.96 -3.85
N LYS A 95 15.61 -1.35 -4.68
CA LYS A 95 17.07 -1.35 -4.52
C LYS A 95 17.52 0.08 -4.19
N LEU A 96 18.25 0.23 -3.09
CA LEU A 96 18.93 1.47 -2.72
C LEU A 96 20.37 1.42 -3.20
N VAL A 97 20.84 2.50 -3.81
CA VAL A 97 22.22 2.64 -4.29
C VAL A 97 22.84 3.88 -3.66
N ASN A 98 23.96 3.70 -2.96
CA ASN A 98 24.64 4.80 -2.30
C ASN A 98 25.59 5.54 -3.26
N ALA A 99 26.23 6.62 -2.78
CA ALA A 99 27.15 7.44 -3.59
C ALA A 99 28.41 6.69 -4.08
N GLN A 100 28.74 5.53 -3.49
CA GLN A 100 29.85 4.67 -3.93
C GLN A 100 29.41 3.59 -4.92
N GLY A 101 28.12 3.53 -5.26
CA GLY A 101 27.55 2.48 -6.12
C GLY A 101 27.23 1.17 -5.39
N ASN A 102 27.34 1.13 -4.06
CA ASN A 102 26.98 -0.06 -3.29
C ASN A 102 25.47 -0.17 -3.18
N ALA A 103 24.94 -1.38 -3.41
CA ALA A 103 23.52 -1.65 -3.42
C ALA A 103 23.06 -2.47 -2.22
N SER A 104 21.86 -2.16 -1.73
CA SER A 104 21.10 -2.97 -0.78
C SER A 104 19.64 -3.01 -1.22
N TYR A 105 18.90 -4.04 -0.83
CA TYR A 105 17.46 -4.07 -1.02
C TYR A 105 16.74 -3.39 0.15
N CYS A 106 15.59 -2.79 -0.12
CA CYS A 106 14.75 -2.21 0.92
C CYS A 106 13.26 -2.45 0.73
N LYS A 107 12.54 -2.40 1.84
CA LYS A 107 11.09 -2.16 1.88
C LYS A 107 10.79 -0.85 2.60
N PHE A 108 9.77 -0.15 2.11
CA PHE A 108 9.34 1.15 2.61
C PHE A 108 8.06 1.04 3.44
N HIS A 109 8.05 1.67 4.61
CA HIS A 109 6.95 1.59 5.59
C HIS A 109 6.60 2.99 6.12
N TYR A 110 5.33 3.34 6.11
CA TYR A 110 4.77 4.54 6.71
C TYR A 110 3.88 4.13 7.86
N LEU A 111 4.34 4.29 9.09
CA LEU A 111 3.56 3.91 10.26
C LEU A 111 2.76 5.11 10.76
N THR A 112 1.45 4.95 10.93
CA THR A 112 0.59 6.03 11.41
C THR A 112 0.94 6.40 12.84
N ASP A 113 1.07 7.70 13.10
CA ASP A 113 1.30 8.20 14.46
C ASP A 113 -0.02 8.28 15.27
N GLN A 114 -1.17 8.00 14.63
CA GLN A 114 -2.51 8.07 15.22
C GLN A 114 -2.99 6.74 15.82
N GLY A 115 -2.23 5.66 15.59
CA GLY A 115 -2.63 4.29 15.92
C GLY A 115 -3.59 3.67 14.89
N ILE A 116 -3.68 2.34 14.92
CA ILE A 116 -4.55 1.57 14.03
C ILE A 116 -5.92 1.39 14.66
N HIS A 117 -6.95 1.87 13.98
CA HIS A 117 -8.34 1.79 14.42
C HIS A 117 -9.22 1.29 13.29
N ASN A 118 -9.95 0.21 13.54
CA ASN A 118 -10.76 -0.49 12.54
C ASN A 118 -12.20 -0.64 13.01
N PHE A 119 -13.14 -0.57 12.07
CA PHE A 119 -14.53 -0.94 12.29
C PHE A 119 -14.69 -2.45 12.35
N THR A 120 -15.66 -2.92 13.13
CA THR A 120 -16.22 -4.26 12.91
C THR A 120 -16.95 -4.32 11.57
N ASN A 121 -17.33 -5.53 11.13
CA ASN A 121 -18.06 -5.67 9.90
C ASN A 121 -19.46 -5.02 9.95
N GLU A 122 -20.18 -5.11 11.09
CA GLU A 122 -21.48 -4.44 11.27
C GLU A 122 -21.34 -2.92 11.26
N GLU A 123 -20.34 -2.38 11.98
CA GLU A 123 -20.08 -0.94 12.00
C GLU A 123 -19.75 -0.41 10.60
N ALA A 124 -18.88 -1.10 9.86
CA ALA A 124 -18.51 -0.69 8.51
C ALA A 124 -19.71 -0.71 7.54
N MET A 125 -20.62 -1.66 7.69
CA MET A 125 -21.84 -1.72 6.89
C MET A 125 -22.82 -0.59 7.22
N LYS A 126 -22.98 -0.28 8.51
CA LYS A 126 -23.79 0.85 8.98
C LYS A 126 -23.26 2.17 8.45
N ILE A 127 -21.97 2.45 8.66
CA ILE A 127 -21.33 3.68 8.18
C ILE A 127 -21.44 3.82 6.67
N LYS A 128 -21.22 2.74 5.90
CA LYS A 128 -21.38 2.78 4.45
C LYS A 128 -22.80 3.14 4.01
N ALA A 129 -23.82 2.72 4.75
CA ALA A 129 -25.22 3.03 4.45
C ALA A 129 -25.58 4.48 4.82
N GLU A 130 -25.00 5.01 5.90
CA GLU A 130 -25.25 6.37 6.38
C GLU A 130 -24.45 7.42 5.61
N ASN A 131 -23.18 7.15 5.32
CA ASN A 131 -22.26 8.05 4.64
C ASN A 131 -21.24 7.25 3.80
N PRO A 132 -21.46 7.12 2.47
CA PRO A 132 -20.54 6.40 1.60
C PRO A 132 -19.18 7.10 1.43
N ASP A 133 -19.09 8.41 1.73
CA ASP A 133 -17.91 9.25 1.58
C ASP A 133 -17.16 9.49 2.90
N TYR A 134 -17.55 8.76 3.96
CA TYR A 134 -17.08 8.95 5.34
C TYR A 134 -15.56 9.08 5.49
N LEU A 135 -14.76 8.25 4.81
CA LEU A 135 -13.30 8.31 4.93
C LEU A 135 -12.71 9.58 4.29
N THR A 136 -13.32 10.07 3.21
CA THR A 136 -12.92 11.31 2.54
C THR A 136 -13.30 12.51 3.41
N GLU A 137 -14.51 12.52 3.95
CA GLU A 137 -14.99 13.56 4.86
C GLU A 137 -14.13 13.67 6.12
N ASP A 138 -13.81 12.54 6.78
CA ASP A 138 -12.95 12.53 7.97
C ASP A 138 -11.56 13.14 7.69
N LEU A 139 -10.92 12.76 6.59
CA LEU A 139 -9.59 13.31 6.24
C LEU A 139 -9.65 14.81 5.96
N TYR A 140 -10.65 15.25 5.20
CA TYR A 140 -10.85 16.66 4.88
C TYR A 140 -11.08 17.48 6.14
N ASN A 141 -12.02 17.06 7.00
CA ASN A 141 -12.36 17.76 8.23
C ASN A 141 -11.18 17.81 9.20
N ALA A 142 -10.45 16.71 9.38
CA ALA A 142 -9.26 16.69 10.23
C ALA A 142 -8.22 17.73 9.81
N ILE A 143 -7.95 17.86 8.50
CA ILE A 143 -7.01 18.87 8.00
C ILE A 143 -7.58 20.28 8.14
N ALA A 144 -8.86 20.50 7.84
CA ALA A 144 -9.52 21.80 7.97
C ALA A 144 -9.53 22.31 9.43
N GLU A 145 -9.68 21.41 10.38
CA GLU A 145 -9.64 21.67 11.83
C GLU A 145 -8.21 21.72 12.40
N LYS A 146 -7.18 21.63 11.56
CA LYS A 146 -5.76 21.61 11.93
C LYS A 146 -5.33 20.41 12.78
N ASN A 147 -6.13 19.35 12.79
CA ASN A 147 -5.79 18.04 13.34
C ASN A 147 -5.01 17.22 12.29
N TYR A 148 -3.80 17.68 11.99
CA TYR A 148 -3.02 17.16 10.87
C TYR A 148 -2.54 15.72 11.13
N PRO A 149 -2.97 14.74 10.32
CA PRO A 149 -2.47 13.39 10.44
C PRO A 149 -1.03 13.30 9.98
N SER A 150 -0.30 12.37 10.58
CA SER A 150 1.12 12.19 10.29
C SER A 150 1.55 10.73 10.36
N TRP A 151 2.66 10.44 9.68
CA TRP A 151 3.23 9.10 9.62
C TRP A 151 4.73 9.18 9.75
N THR A 152 5.28 8.28 10.55
CA THR A 152 6.73 8.09 10.65
C THR A 152 7.18 7.12 9.54
N PHE A 153 8.17 7.55 8.76
CA PHE A 153 8.73 6.79 7.64
C PHE A 153 9.89 5.92 8.12
N TYR A 154 9.82 4.64 7.78
CA TYR A 154 10.80 3.61 8.08
C TYR A 154 11.20 2.83 6.83
N ILE A 155 12.38 2.23 6.89
CA ILE A 155 12.85 1.24 5.92
C ILE A 155 13.27 -0.04 6.62
N GLN A 156 13.06 -1.17 5.96
CA GLN A 156 13.83 -2.39 6.21
C GLN A 156 14.95 -2.45 5.17
N VAL A 157 16.13 -2.95 5.54
CA VAL A 157 17.28 -3.07 4.65
C VAL A 157 17.81 -4.50 4.69
N MET A 158 18.06 -5.06 3.50
CA MET A 158 18.61 -6.39 3.31
C MET A 158 19.81 -6.28 2.36
N SER A 159 20.97 -6.78 2.77
CA SER A 159 22.14 -6.81 1.89
C SER A 159 21.94 -7.80 0.74
N LEU A 160 22.71 -7.68 -0.34
CA LEU A 160 22.64 -8.62 -1.47
C LEU A 160 22.94 -10.07 -1.00
N ALA A 161 23.93 -10.25 -0.13
CA ALA A 161 24.27 -11.56 0.44
C ALA A 161 23.15 -12.13 1.32
N GLN A 162 22.47 -11.29 2.11
CA GLN A 162 21.30 -11.72 2.90
C GLN A 162 20.15 -12.15 2.00
N ALA A 163 19.92 -11.44 0.88
CA ALA A 163 18.88 -11.79 -0.08
C ALA A 163 19.12 -13.15 -0.74
N GLU A 164 20.37 -13.50 -1.06
CA GLU A 164 20.74 -14.80 -1.62
C GLU A 164 20.58 -15.96 -0.61
N GLN A 165 20.78 -15.68 0.67
CA GLN A 165 20.72 -16.66 1.76
C GLN A 165 19.35 -16.73 2.44
N SER A 166 18.41 -15.86 2.05
CA SER A 166 17.09 -15.77 2.67
C SER A 166 16.28 -17.05 2.48
N GLY A 167 15.60 -17.49 3.53
CA GLY A 167 14.69 -18.65 3.49
C GLY A 167 13.42 -18.42 2.67
N PHE A 168 13.20 -17.20 2.17
CA PHE A 168 12.08 -16.83 1.31
C PHE A 168 12.55 -15.91 0.19
N ASN A 169 11.80 -15.85 -0.91
CA ASN A 169 12.11 -14.93 -2.00
C ASN A 169 11.81 -13.48 -1.56
N PRO A 170 12.82 -12.60 -1.41
CA PRO A 170 12.61 -11.23 -0.96
C PRO A 170 11.91 -10.36 -2.02
N PHE A 171 11.81 -10.83 -3.26
CA PHE A 171 11.12 -10.17 -4.39
C PHE A 171 9.71 -10.72 -4.64
N ASP A 172 9.20 -11.61 -3.77
CA ASP A 172 7.82 -12.08 -3.83
C ASP A 172 6.92 -11.08 -3.09
N ALA A 173 6.14 -10.29 -3.85
CA ALA A 173 5.22 -9.29 -3.31
C ALA A 173 4.16 -9.87 -2.34
N THR A 174 3.95 -11.19 -2.29
CA THR A 174 3.05 -11.84 -1.31
C THR A 174 3.72 -12.09 0.06
N LYS A 175 4.99 -11.71 0.24
CA LYS A 175 5.78 -11.90 1.46
C LYS A 175 6.18 -10.56 2.10
N PHE A 176 6.14 -10.49 3.43
CA PHE A 176 6.82 -9.42 4.19
C PHE A 176 8.18 -9.92 4.68
N TRP A 177 9.06 -8.99 5.05
CA TRP A 177 10.33 -9.33 5.67
C TRP A 177 10.15 -9.33 7.20
N PRO A 178 10.50 -10.42 7.90
CA PRO A 178 10.31 -10.50 9.34
C PRO A 178 11.05 -9.37 10.08
N GLU A 179 10.35 -8.59 10.91
CA GLU A 179 10.92 -7.44 11.61
C GLU A 179 12.00 -7.83 12.64
N ASN A 180 11.97 -9.07 13.13
CA ASN A 180 13.01 -9.62 14.02
C ASN A 180 14.33 -9.90 13.30
N GLU A 181 14.29 -10.13 11.99
CA GLU A 181 15.49 -10.36 11.15
C GLU A 181 15.93 -9.07 10.45
N TYR A 182 14.97 -8.28 10.00
CA TYR A 182 15.17 -7.02 9.28
C TYR A 182 14.43 -5.90 10.02
N PRO A 183 15.01 -5.32 11.08
CA PRO A 183 14.33 -4.33 11.89
C PRO A 183 14.02 -3.05 11.13
N LEU A 184 12.97 -2.35 11.55
CA LEU A 184 12.59 -1.05 11.00
C LEU A 184 13.62 0.02 11.40
N ILE A 185 14.15 0.71 10.40
CA ILE A 185 15.09 1.83 10.55
C ILE A 185 14.33 3.12 10.26
N LYS A 186 14.26 4.01 11.25
CA LYS A 186 13.56 5.30 11.12
C LYS A 186 14.31 6.21 10.14
N VAL A 187 13.61 6.76 9.17
CA VAL A 187 14.14 7.69 8.15
C VAL A 187 13.64 9.11 8.36
N GLY A 188 12.35 9.28 8.63
CA GLY A 188 11.76 10.61 8.71
C GLY A 188 10.29 10.59 9.10
N LYS A 189 9.58 11.67 8.79
CA LYS A 189 8.15 11.84 9.07
C LYS A 189 7.54 12.77 8.04
N PHE A 190 6.29 12.53 7.66
CA PHE A 190 5.50 13.47 6.88
C PHE A 190 4.16 13.75 7.54
N ILE A 191 3.58 14.90 7.20
CA ILE A 191 2.34 15.43 7.76
C ILE A 191 1.48 15.89 6.59
N LEU A 192 0.18 15.57 6.60
CA LEU A 192 -0.77 16.15 5.67
C LEU A 192 -1.43 17.36 6.34
N ASN A 193 -1.12 18.56 5.85
CA ASN A 193 -1.51 19.83 6.48
C ASN A 193 -2.25 20.81 5.57
N GLU A 194 -2.52 20.43 4.32
CA GLU A 194 -3.25 21.26 3.36
C GLU A 194 -4.24 20.39 2.58
N ASN A 195 -5.50 20.85 2.52
CA ASN A 195 -6.54 20.24 1.68
C ASN A 195 -6.42 20.74 0.23
N PRO A 196 -6.82 19.93 -0.76
CA PRO A 196 -6.83 20.37 -2.14
C PRO A 196 -7.83 21.52 -2.33
N LYS A 197 -7.38 22.61 -2.97
CA LYS A 197 -8.24 23.75 -3.33
C LYS A 197 -9.28 23.40 -4.40
N ASN A 198 -8.98 22.38 -5.21
CA ASN A 198 -9.89 21.82 -6.18
C ASN A 198 -9.61 20.32 -6.29
N PHE A 199 -10.60 19.50 -5.92
CA PHE A 199 -10.44 18.05 -5.89
C PHE A 199 -10.14 17.48 -7.29
N PHE A 200 -10.86 17.92 -8.31
CA PHE A 200 -10.66 17.40 -9.66
C PHE A 200 -9.26 17.71 -10.19
N ALA A 201 -8.84 18.97 -10.10
CA ALA A 201 -7.56 19.42 -10.64
C ALA A 201 -6.34 18.86 -9.89
N LEU A 202 -6.46 18.61 -8.57
CA LEU A 202 -5.32 18.21 -7.74
C LEU A 202 -5.31 16.74 -7.32
N ILE A 203 -6.49 16.09 -7.25
CA ILE A 203 -6.62 14.70 -6.82
C ILE A 203 -7.04 13.81 -7.99
N GLU A 204 -8.12 14.12 -8.69
CA GLU A 204 -8.60 13.27 -9.80
C GLU A 204 -7.62 13.24 -10.98
N GLN A 205 -6.95 14.37 -11.25
CA GLN A 205 -5.91 14.47 -12.27
C GLN A 205 -4.51 14.06 -11.79
N ALA A 206 -4.36 13.67 -10.53
CA ALA A 206 -3.05 13.27 -10.01
C ALA A 206 -2.59 11.97 -10.70
N ALA A 207 -1.40 12.00 -11.29
CA ALA A 207 -0.78 10.84 -11.90
C ALA A 207 0.37 10.33 -11.03
N PHE A 208 0.30 9.06 -10.65
CA PHE A 208 1.34 8.36 -9.92
C PHE A 208 1.86 7.20 -10.74
N ALA A 209 3.18 7.01 -10.76
CA ALA A 209 3.79 5.88 -11.45
C ALA A 209 4.96 5.33 -10.64
N PRO A 210 5.01 4.01 -10.32
CA PRO A 210 6.16 3.41 -9.64
C PRO A 210 7.49 3.59 -10.38
N SER A 211 7.45 3.91 -11.68
CA SER A 211 8.61 4.24 -12.50
C SER A 211 9.18 5.63 -12.26
N ASN A 212 8.45 6.53 -11.58
CA ASN A 212 8.96 7.84 -11.17
C ASN A 212 9.89 7.67 -9.97
N LEU A 213 11.14 7.29 -10.25
CA LEU A 213 12.21 7.10 -9.28
C LEU A 213 13.24 8.24 -9.40
N VAL A 214 14.02 8.42 -8.34
CA VAL A 214 15.10 9.41 -8.24
C VAL A 214 16.43 8.72 -8.00
N PRO A 215 17.58 9.36 -8.33
CA PRO A 215 18.90 8.76 -8.10
C PRO A 215 19.06 8.19 -6.69
N GLY A 216 19.55 6.95 -6.61
CA GLY A 216 19.72 6.21 -5.37
C GLY A 216 18.55 5.27 -5.03
N ILE A 217 17.43 5.32 -5.75
CA ILE A 217 16.32 4.36 -5.63
C ILE A 217 16.06 3.74 -7.00
N GLU A 218 16.11 2.41 -7.08
CA GLU A 218 15.92 1.63 -8.30
C GLU A 218 14.91 0.51 -8.08
N ALA A 219 14.29 0.04 -9.17
CA ALA A 219 13.43 -1.14 -9.13
C ALA A 219 14.25 -2.41 -8.85
N SER A 220 13.66 -3.35 -8.11
CA SER A 220 14.23 -4.68 -7.89
C SER A 220 13.73 -5.69 -8.95
N PRO A 221 14.21 -6.94 -8.93
CA PRO A 221 13.67 -8.04 -9.75
C PRO A 221 12.24 -8.49 -9.38
N ASP A 222 11.52 -7.78 -8.51
CA ASP A 222 10.12 -8.06 -8.20
C ASP A 222 9.25 -7.90 -9.46
N LYS A 223 8.65 -9.00 -9.90
CA LYS A 223 7.84 -9.06 -11.13
C LYS A 223 6.59 -8.18 -11.10
N ILE A 224 6.05 -7.87 -9.91
CA ILE A 224 4.89 -6.99 -9.79
C ILE A 224 5.30 -5.53 -9.96
N LEU A 225 6.55 -5.19 -9.61
CA LEU A 225 7.07 -3.84 -9.74
C LEU A 225 7.49 -3.48 -11.17
N GLN A 226 7.97 -4.48 -11.94
CA GLN A 226 8.39 -4.37 -13.34
C GLN A 226 7.18 -4.27 -14.28
#